data_AF-A0A9Y4KGE5-F1
#
_entry.id   AF-A0A9Y4KGE5-F1
#
_cell.length_a   1.000
_cell.length_b   1.000
_cell.length_c   1.000
_cell.angle_alpha   90.00
_cell.angle_beta   90.00
_cell.angle_gamma   90.00
#
_symmetry.space_group_name_H-M   'P 1'
#
loop_
_entity.id
_entity.type
_entity.pdbx_description
1 polymer ?
#
loop_
_entity_poly.entity_id
_entity_poly.type
_entity_poly.pdbx_seq_one_letter_code
_entity_poly.pdbx_strand_id
1 'polypeptide(L)'
;LVFVQRGKEELREATALLTAQQTSLEIIVNMCCSDDPSDDEWEEESSSDESDLGPDGLCDGLSNLMSPLCLSAEVHGALINHSIPEKVLKKTEFPRNEAMDVCHQNPSWRGLIKKMQRVQSRALTCLHSILSTMDAESLGGAAALQGAAQHLSTLVFGAAELTKDEEFLEAVISAMRSLLQMIASKNIPQCMTPQQLMSLSEAATRCDVVSVRVNAVAILGITGSTLAKEKGTAETLQMIGTALLQVATRDADLVVNGEALDALFDVFADGDEAETAAKNIHLLPALKALQPVFKAKIRKEGKGKYTPQQLCVLDNIKVNLRRFIGYLEKVVKK
;
A
#
# COMPACT_ATOMS: atom_id res chain seq x y z
N LEU A 1 -28.94 -38.91 -18.95
CA LEU A 1 -27.61 -38.88 -19.62
C LEU A 1 -27.32 -37.53 -20.27
N VAL A 2 -28.20 -37.01 -21.15
CA VAL A 2 -28.02 -35.69 -21.80
C VAL A 2 -27.88 -34.52 -20.80
N PHE A 3 -28.72 -34.45 -19.77
CA PHE A 3 -28.61 -33.40 -18.73
C PHE A 3 -27.32 -33.48 -17.90
N VAL A 4 -26.79 -34.70 -17.67
CA VAL A 4 -25.53 -34.91 -16.94
C VAL A 4 -24.32 -34.53 -17.79
N GLN A 5 -24.39 -34.71 -19.11
CA GLN A 5 -23.34 -34.26 -20.03
C GLN A 5 -23.35 -32.73 -20.18
N ARG A 6 -24.51 -32.11 -20.27
CA ARG A 6 -24.66 -30.65 -20.35
C ARG A 6 -24.09 -29.94 -19.10
N GLY A 7 -24.40 -30.41 -17.90
CA GLY A 7 -23.86 -29.83 -16.66
C GLY A 7 -22.34 -30.00 -16.50
N LYS A 8 -21.73 -31.00 -17.14
CA LYS A 8 -20.27 -31.16 -17.19
C LYS A 8 -19.61 -30.20 -18.17
N GLU A 9 -20.26 -29.92 -19.30
CA GLU A 9 -19.79 -28.95 -20.29
C GLU A 9 -19.86 -27.52 -19.75
N GLU A 10 -20.99 -27.13 -19.16
CA GLU A 10 -21.16 -25.81 -18.52
C GLU A 10 -20.11 -25.59 -17.40
N LEU A 11 -19.84 -26.61 -16.59
CA LEU A 11 -18.79 -26.55 -15.55
C LEU A 11 -17.39 -26.37 -16.16
N ARG A 12 -17.09 -27.06 -17.27
CA ARG A 12 -15.82 -26.95 -17.98
C ARG A 12 -15.64 -25.54 -18.55
N GLU A 13 -16.68 -25.00 -19.18
CA GLU A 13 -16.68 -23.65 -19.75
C GLU A 13 -16.52 -22.58 -18.67
N ALA A 14 -17.28 -22.66 -17.57
CA ALA A 14 -17.14 -21.75 -16.44
C ALA A 14 -15.73 -21.80 -15.84
N THR A 15 -15.17 -23.00 -15.71
CA THR A 15 -13.80 -23.20 -15.23
C THR A 15 -12.78 -22.56 -16.18
N ALA A 16 -12.91 -22.77 -17.49
CA ALA A 16 -12.02 -22.19 -18.49
C ALA A 16 -12.10 -20.66 -18.48
N LEU A 17 -13.31 -20.10 -18.38
CA LEU A 17 -13.53 -18.65 -18.34
C LEU A 17 -12.89 -18.00 -17.11
N LEU A 18 -13.08 -18.58 -15.91
CA LEU A 18 -12.44 -18.06 -14.69
C LEU A 18 -10.91 -18.14 -14.77
N THR A 19 -10.39 -19.21 -15.35
CA THR A 19 -8.94 -19.39 -15.56
C THR A 19 -8.38 -18.35 -16.54
N ALA A 20 -9.11 -18.07 -17.63
CA ALA A 20 -8.75 -17.04 -18.59
C ALA A 20 -8.75 -15.64 -17.93
N GLN A 21 -9.79 -15.32 -17.14
CA GLN A 21 -9.86 -14.06 -16.40
C GLN A 21 -8.69 -13.90 -15.43
N GLN A 22 -8.36 -14.95 -14.66
CA GLN A 22 -7.21 -14.95 -13.77
C GLN A 22 -5.92 -14.64 -14.55
N THR A 23 -5.70 -15.34 -15.66
CA THR A 23 -4.50 -15.17 -16.50
C THR A 23 -4.42 -13.76 -17.08
N SER A 24 -5.53 -13.21 -17.58
CA SER A 24 -5.57 -11.84 -18.09
C SER A 24 -5.19 -10.81 -17.02
N LEU A 25 -5.68 -10.97 -15.79
CA LEU A 25 -5.35 -10.08 -14.68
C LEU A 25 -3.86 -10.15 -14.32
N GLU A 26 -3.28 -11.34 -14.29
CA GLU A 26 -1.85 -11.54 -14.03
C GLU A 26 -0.97 -10.94 -15.13
N ILE A 27 -1.38 -11.03 -16.40
CA ILE A 27 -0.69 -10.37 -17.52
C ILE A 27 -0.70 -8.84 -17.33
N ILE A 28 -1.84 -8.25 -16.95
CA ILE A 28 -1.93 -6.80 -16.71
C ILE A 28 -1.04 -6.40 -15.53
N VAL A 29 -1.04 -7.17 -14.44
CA VAL A 29 -0.14 -6.93 -13.29
C VAL A 29 1.31 -6.86 -13.76
N ASN A 30 1.77 -7.84 -14.55
CA ASN A 30 3.13 -7.87 -15.05
C ASN A 30 3.45 -6.70 -15.99
N MET A 31 2.47 -6.21 -16.76
CA MET A 31 2.64 -5.00 -17.59
C MET A 31 2.76 -3.73 -16.73
N CYS A 32 2.06 -3.69 -15.59
CA CYS A 32 2.10 -2.60 -14.61
C CYS A 32 3.24 -2.74 -13.59
N CYS A 33 4.14 -3.72 -13.72
CA CYS A 33 5.33 -3.80 -12.88
C CYS A 33 6.40 -2.87 -13.45
N SER A 34 6.84 -1.91 -12.65
CA SER A 34 8.10 -1.23 -12.88
C SER A 34 9.22 -2.17 -12.44
N ASP A 35 9.99 -2.71 -13.39
CA ASP A 35 11.34 -3.14 -13.06
C ASP A 35 12.09 -1.86 -12.66
N ASP A 36 12.09 -1.55 -11.35
CA ASP A 36 12.95 -0.47 -10.85
C ASP A 36 14.37 -0.87 -11.25
N PRO A 37 15.11 -0.03 -11.99
CA PRO A 37 16.49 -0.33 -12.31
C PRO A 37 17.20 -0.52 -10.97
N SER A 38 17.83 -1.68 -10.79
CA SER A 38 18.77 -1.88 -9.71
C SER A 38 19.78 -0.74 -9.81
N ASP A 39 19.72 0.17 -8.83
CA ASP A 39 20.57 1.35 -8.67
C ASP A 39 22.01 0.90 -8.30
N ASP A 40 22.59 0.05 -9.13
CA ASP A 40 23.95 -0.52 -9.03
C ASP A 40 24.98 0.42 -9.70
N GLU A 41 24.76 1.74 -9.62
CA GLU A 41 25.76 2.76 -9.96
C GLU A 41 25.90 3.79 -8.83
N TRP A 42 26.02 3.32 -7.58
CA TRP A 42 26.68 4.12 -6.55
C TRP A 42 28.18 3.84 -6.64
N GLU A 43 28.85 4.51 -7.59
CA GLU A 43 30.30 4.69 -7.58
C GLU A 43 30.72 5.23 -6.21
N GLU A 44 31.44 4.43 -5.43
CA GLU A 44 32.15 4.90 -4.25
C GLU A 44 33.31 5.81 -4.69
N GLU A 45 33.02 7.05 -5.07
CA GLU A 45 34.09 8.04 -5.19
C GLU A 45 34.45 8.59 -3.80
N SER A 46 35.32 7.83 -3.15
CA SER A 46 36.14 8.32 -2.06
C SER A 46 37.24 9.22 -2.62
N SER A 47 37.19 10.49 -2.21
CA SER A 47 38.34 11.37 -1.96
C SER A 47 39.13 11.94 -3.16
N SER A 48 39.03 13.27 -3.26
CA SER A 48 40.11 14.28 -3.23
C SER A 48 40.39 15.16 -4.47
N ASP A 49 40.41 16.45 -4.15
CA ASP A 49 41.16 17.60 -4.69
C ASP A 49 40.59 18.46 -5.83
N GLU A 50 40.70 19.76 -5.55
CA GLU A 50 40.29 20.95 -6.30
C GLU A 50 41.10 21.13 -7.60
N SER A 51 40.43 21.44 -8.72
CA SER A 51 40.80 22.56 -9.63
C SER A 51 39.95 22.62 -10.91
N ASP A 52 39.15 23.69 -11.01
CA ASP A 52 39.02 24.70 -12.09
C ASP A 52 38.96 24.36 -13.60
N LEU A 53 38.09 25.14 -14.30
CA LEU A 53 37.94 25.43 -15.75
C LEU A 53 37.20 24.39 -16.63
N GLY A 54 36.19 24.69 -17.45
CA GLY A 54 35.59 25.95 -17.95
C GLY A 54 34.32 25.63 -18.78
N PRO A 55 33.68 26.63 -19.42
CA PRO A 55 32.30 26.55 -19.89
C PRO A 55 32.19 26.22 -21.39
N ASP A 56 31.35 25.25 -21.75
CA ASP A 56 30.49 25.30 -22.95
C ASP A 56 29.71 23.98 -23.11
N GLY A 57 28.39 24.09 -23.13
CA GLY A 57 27.47 22.98 -23.26
C GLY A 57 26.04 23.45 -23.40
N LEU A 58 25.80 24.40 -24.31
CA LEU A 58 24.46 24.74 -24.79
C LEU A 58 23.83 23.49 -25.41
N CYS A 59 22.97 22.80 -24.66
CA CYS A 59 21.94 21.95 -25.24
C CYS A 59 20.57 22.49 -24.83
N ASP A 60 19.94 23.03 -25.84
CA ASP A 60 18.63 23.64 -25.93
C ASP A 60 17.50 22.67 -25.54
N GLY A 61 16.57 23.12 -24.72
CA GLY A 61 15.14 22.91 -24.97
C GLY A 61 14.57 21.48 -25.02
N LEU A 62 14.94 20.56 -24.12
CA LEU A 62 14.10 19.38 -23.84
C LEU A 62 13.35 19.56 -22.52
N SER A 63 12.32 20.37 -22.58
CA SER A 63 11.28 20.46 -21.55
C SER A 63 10.66 19.09 -21.25
N ASN A 64 10.82 18.61 -20.02
CA ASN A 64 9.82 17.82 -19.27
C ASN A 64 9.13 16.65 -20.00
N LEU A 65 9.89 15.72 -20.58
CA LEU A 65 9.37 14.40 -20.99
C LEU A 65 10.04 13.26 -20.22
N MET A 66 10.07 13.39 -18.89
CA MET A 66 10.13 12.22 -18.01
C MET A 66 8.71 11.99 -17.51
N SER A 67 7.87 11.35 -18.32
CA SER A 67 6.62 10.80 -17.82
C SER A 67 6.96 9.72 -16.79
N PRO A 68 6.51 9.82 -15.53
CA PRO A 68 6.73 8.78 -14.54
C PRO A 68 5.68 7.68 -14.72
N LEU A 69 5.62 7.09 -15.91
CA LEU A 69 4.71 6.00 -16.23
C LEU A 69 5.57 4.82 -16.63
N CYS A 70 5.67 3.85 -15.73
CA CYS A 70 6.35 2.57 -15.96
C CYS A 70 5.60 1.70 -17.00
N LEU A 71 4.65 2.29 -17.73
CA LEU A 71 3.83 1.70 -18.78
C LEU A 71 4.11 2.44 -20.10
N SER A 72 4.34 1.71 -21.18
CA SER A 72 4.44 2.33 -22.51
C SER A 72 3.13 3.07 -22.85
N ALA A 73 3.22 4.16 -23.62
CA ALA A 73 2.04 4.96 -23.99
C ALA A 73 0.99 4.11 -24.74
N GLU A 74 1.42 3.12 -25.51
CA GLU A 74 0.55 2.17 -26.22
C GLU A 74 -0.20 1.27 -25.25
N VAL A 75 0.49 0.71 -24.25
CA VAL A 75 -0.15 -0.14 -23.23
C VAL A 75 -1.13 0.70 -22.41
N HIS A 76 -0.69 1.87 -21.94
CA HIS A 76 -1.55 2.79 -21.21
C HIS A 76 -2.81 3.15 -22.02
N GLY A 77 -2.63 3.56 -23.29
CA GLY A 77 -3.72 3.88 -24.19
C GLY A 77 -4.67 2.70 -24.42
N ALA A 78 -4.14 1.48 -24.59
CA ALA A 78 -4.96 0.28 -24.75
C ALA A 78 -5.80 -0.02 -23.49
N LEU A 79 -5.22 0.10 -22.29
CA LEU A 79 -5.94 -0.11 -21.04
C LEU A 79 -7.10 0.88 -20.88
N ILE A 80 -6.86 2.17 -21.17
CA ILE A 80 -7.89 3.22 -21.09
C ILE A 80 -8.96 3.04 -22.16
N ASN A 81 -8.59 2.85 -23.42
CA ASN A 81 -9.52 2.71 -24.55
C ASN A 81 -10.47 1.51 -24.38
N HIS A 82 -10.04 0.48 -23.66
CA HIS A 82 -10.87 -0.69 -23.38
C HIS A 82 -11.50 -0.68 -21.98
N SER A 83 -11.43 0.44 -21.25
CA SER A 83 -11.98 0.61 -19.90
C SER A 83 -11.54 -0.49 -18.94
N ILE A 84 -10.27 -0.91 -19.05
CA ILE A 84 -9.73 -2.01 -18.25
C ILE A 84 -9.75 -1.67 -16.75
N PRO A 85 -9.36 -0.46 -16.28
CA PRO A 85 -9.46 -0.13 -14.86
C PRO A 85 -10.88 -0.31 -14.28
N GLU A 86 -11.91 0.14 -15.00
CA GLU A 86 -13.31 -0.02 -14.57
C GLU A 86 -13.74 -1.50 -14.53
N LYS A 87 -13.33 -2.29 -15.54
CA LYS A 87 -13.60 -3.73 -15.59
C LYS A 87 -12.90 -4.48 -14.46
N VAL A 88 -11.65 -4.11 -14.15
CA VAL A 88 -10.88 -4.67 -13.04
C VAL A 88 -11.57 -4.33 -11.71
N LEU A 89 -11.95 -3.07 -11.50
CA LEU A 89 -12.68 -2.66 -10.31
C LEU A 89 -13.97 -3.46 -10.12
N LYS A 90 -14.80 -3.61 -11.18
CA LYS A 90 -16.00 -4.45 -11.14
C LYS A 90 -15.71 -5.93 -10.80
N LYS A 91 -14.52 -6.43 -11.14
CA LYS A 91 -14.11 -7.81 -10.82
C LYS A 91 -13.64 -8.00 -9.38
N THR A 92 -13.42 -6.93 -8.63
CA THR A 92 -13.11 -6.99 -7.19
C THR A 92 -14.36 -7.21 -6.34
N GLU A 93 -15.57 -7.04 -6.91
CA GLU A 93 -16.82 -7.40 -6.24
C GLU A 93 -16.87 -8.90 -5.98
N PHE A 94 -17.31 -9.29 -4.78
CA PHE A 94 -17.51 -10.69 -4.44
C PHE A 94 -18.56 -11.31 -5.37
N PRO A 95 -18.46 -12.62 -5.71
CA PRO A 95 -19.48 -13.30 -6.50
C PRO A 95 -20.86 -13.13 -5.89
N ARG A 96 -21.85 -12.84 -6.74
CA ARG A 96 -23.23 -12.65 -6.28
C ARG A 96 -23.73 -13.87 -5.50
N ASN A 97 -24.53 -13.63 -4.45
CA ASN A 97 -25.05 -14.69 -3.58
C ASN A 97 -25.77 -15.79 -4.35
N GLU A 98 -26.50 -15.44 -5.41
CA GLU A 98 -27.21 -16.41 -6.25
C GLU A 98 -26.24 -17.38 -6.95
N ALA A 99 -25.08 -16.90 -7.41
CA ALA A 99 -24.06 -17.73 -8.03
C ALA A 99 -23.41 -18.67 -6.99
N MET A 100 -23.22 -18.16 -5.76
CA MET A 100 -22.72 -18.94 -4.65
C MET A 100 -23.69 -20.06 -4.26
N ASP A 101 -24.99 -19.75 -4.17
CA ASP A 101 -26.02 -20.72 -3.80
C ASP A 101 -26.09 -21.88 -4.81
N VAL A 102 -26.03 -21.57 -6.11
CA VAL A 102 -25.97 -22.59 -7.17
C VAL A 102 -24.74 -23.49 -7.00
N CYS A 103 -23.57 -22.91 -6.70
CA CYS A 103 -22.35 -23.68 -6.49
C CYS A 103 -22.38 -24.54 -5.20
N HIS A 104 -23.07 -24.08 -4.16
CA HIS A 104 -23.24 -24.85 -2.91
C HIS A 104 -24.21 -26.02 -3.08
N GLN A 105 -25.29 -25.81 -3.82
CA GLN A 105 -26.32 -26.83 -4.10
C GLN A 105 -25.80 -27.95 -4.99
N ASN A 106 -24.79 -27.68 -5.85
CA ASN A 106 -24.20 -28.69 -6.73
C ASN A 106 -22.77 -29.06 -6.30
N PRO A 107 -22.53 -30.27 -5.74
CA PRO A 107 -21.21 -30.68 -5.26
C PRO A 107 -20.10 -30.58 -6.30
N SER A 108 -20.42 -30.82 -7.58
CA SER A 108 -19.44 -30.72 -8.67
C SER A 108 -19.02 -29.28 -9.00
N TRP A 109 -19.82 -28.28 -8.62
CA TRP A 109 -19.57 -26.86 -8.89
C TRP A 109 -18.94 -26.13 -7.70
N ARG A 110 -18.86 -26.77 -6.53
CA ARG A 110 -18.23 -26.20 -5.33
C ARG A 110 -16.81 -25.69 -5.57
N GLY A 111 -16.07 -26.30 -6.51
CA GLY A 111 -14.73 -25.84 -6.91
C GLY A 111 -14.70 -24.46 -7.59
N LEU A 112 -15.81 -24.02 -8.20
CA LEU A 112 -15.93 -22.72 -8.83
C LEU A 112 -15.86 -21.59 -7.81
N ILE A 113 -16.36 -21.79 -6.59
CA ILE A 113 -16.31 -20.80 -5.50
C ILE A 113 -14.87 -20.32 -5.26
N LYS A 114 -13.96 -21.28 -5.07
CA LYS A 114 -12.52 -20.98 -4.87
C LYS A 114 -11.90 -20.28 -6.07
N LYS A 115 -12.30 -20.66 -7.29
CA LYS A 115 -11.83 -20.00 -8.52
C LYS A 115 -12.32 -18.56 -8.63
N MET A 116 -13.58 -18.30 -8.26
CA MET A 116 -14.13 -16.95 -8.24
C MET A 116 -13.45 -16.07 -7.18
N GLN A 117 -13.23 -16.59 -5.97
CA GLN A 117 -12.44 -15.92 -4.91
C GLN A 117 -11.02 -15.60 -5.37
N ARG A 118 -10.38 -16.52 -6.10
CA ARG A 118 -9.07 -16.28 -6.70
C ARG A 118 -9.10 -15.18 -7.74
N VAL A 119 -10.09 -15.16 -8.64
CA VAL A 119 -10.25 -14.08 -9.62
C VAL A 119 -10.44 -12.73 -8.91
N GLN A 120 -11.23 -12.69 -7.84
CA GLN A 120 -11.43 -11.48 -7.04
C GLN A 120 -10.11 -10.97 -6.44
N SER A 121 -9.33 -11.87 -5.82
CA SER A 121 -8.03 -11.53 -5.22
C SER A 121 -7.04 -11.04 -6.28
N ARG A 122 -6.99 -11.69 -7.46
CA ARG A 122 -6.16 -11.23 -8.59
C ARG A 122 -6.64 -9.91 -9.17
N ALA A 123 -7.94 -9.63 -9.16
CA ALA A 123 -8.47 -8.35 -9.58
C ALA A 123 -8.07 -7.22 -8.63
N LEU A 124 -8.03 -7.50 -7.32
CA LEU A 124 -7.52 -6.55 -6.31
C LEU A 124 -6.01 -6.30 -6.48
N THR A 125 -5.21 -7.34 -6.70
CA THR A 125 -3.78 -7.18 -7.02
C THR A 125 -3.58 -6.37 -8.30
N CYS A 126 -4.36 -6.65 -9.35
CA CYS A 126 -4.33 -5.89 -10.60
C CYS A 126 -4.72 -4.42 -10.38
N LEU A 127 -5.73 -4.16 -9.56
CA LEU A 127 -6.14 -2.81 -9.21
C LEU A 127 -5.03 -2.06 -8.47
N HIS A 128 -4.37 -2.71 -7.51
CA HIS A 128 -3.19 -2.17 -6.84
C HIS A 128 -2.09 -1.75 -7.83
N SER A 129 -1.74 -2.61 -8.80
CA SER A 129 -0.71 -2.29 -9.80
C SER A 129 -1.13 -1.13 -10.72
N ILE A 130 -2.39 -1.09 -11.14
CA ILE A 130 -2.96 0.01 -11.93
C ILE A 130 -2.87 1.33 -11.16
N LEU A 131 -3.31 1.35 -9.89
CA LEU A 131 -3.26 2.53 -9.03
C LEU A 131 -1.83 3.00 -8.75
N SER A 132 -0.85 2.09 -8.80
CA SER A 132 0.55 2.44 -8.53
C SER A 132 1.28 2.97 -9.78
N THR A 133 0.71 2.82 -10.97
CA THR A 133 1.38 3.16 -12.24
C THR A 133 0.63 4.17 -13.12
N MET A 134 -0.63 4.43 -12.85
CA MET A 134 -1.46 5.36 -13.63
C MET A 134 -1.78 6.62 -12.82
N ASP A 135 -2.03 7.73 -13.52
CA ASP A 135 -2.42 8.99 -12.88
C ASP A 135 -3.94 9.04 -12.58
N ALA A 136 -4.30 9.91 -11.64
CA ALA A 136 -5.68 10.07 -11.19
C ALA A 136 -6.66 10.46 -12.30
N GLU A 137 -6.25 11.27 -13.29
CA GLU A 137 -7.15 11.75 -14.35
C GLU A 137 -7.45 10.62 -15.34
N SER A 138 -6.45 9.83 -15.69
CA SER A 138 -6.60 8.61 -16.50
C SER A 138 -7.57 7.60 -15.85
N LEU A 139 -7.70 7.62 -14.52
CA LEU A 139 -8.60 6.76 -13.75
C LEU A 139 -9.98 7.36 -13.49
N GLY A 140 -10.32 8.51 -14.10
CA GLY A 140 -11.63 9.15 -13.98
C GLY A 140 -11.71 10.24 -12.89
N GLY A 141 -10.55 10.70 -12.39
CA GLY A 141 -10.43 11.83 -11.48
C GLY A 141 -10.95 11.55 -10.06
N ALA A 142 -11.12 12.63 -9.28
CA ALA A 142 -11.41 12.54 -7.86
C ALA A 142 -12.68 11.74 -7.52
N ALA A 143 -13.74 11.89 -8.33
CA ALA A 143 -15.01 11.19 -8.10
C ALA A 143 -14.87 9.67 -8.26
N ALA A 144 -14.11 9.21 -9.26
CA ALA A 144 -13.86 7.79 -9.47
C ALA A 144 -13.01 7.20 -8.34
N LEU A 145 -11.98 7.92 -7.89
CA LEU A 145 -11.13 7.49 -6.77
C LEU A 145 -11.91 7.41 -5.44
N GLN A 146 -12.80 8.37 -5.17
CA GLN A 146 -13.68 8.32 -4.01
C GLN A 146 -14.67 7.14 -4.08
N GLY A 147 -15.24 6.86 -5.25
CA GLY A 147 -16.09 5.70 -5.47
C GLY A 147 -15.35 4.38 -5.23
N ALA A 148 -14.12 4.27 -5.74
CA ALA A 148 -13.25 3.12 -5.49
C ALA A 148 -12.90 2.99 -4.00
N ALA A 149 -12.68 4.11 -3.29
CA ALA A 149 -12.31 4.07 -1.88
C ALA A 149 -13.48 3.58 -1.01
N GLN A 150 -14.70 4.05 -1.32
CA GLN A 150 -15.91 3.56 -0.69
C GLN A 150 -16.11 2.06 -0.93
N HIS A 151 -15.86 1.59 -2.16
CA HIS A 151 -15.96 0.17 -2.51
C HIS A 151 -14.92 -0.70 -1.79
N LEU A 152 -13.64 -0.32 -1.81
CA LEU A 152 -12.61 -1.09 -1.09
C LEU A 152 -12.87 -1.07 0.41
N SER A 153 -13.37 0.05 0.95
CA SER A 153 -13.78 0.15 2.34
C SER A 153 -14.89 -0.85 2.71
N THR A 154 -15.89 -1.07 1.85
CA THR A 154 -16.94 -2.08 2.13
C THR A 154 -16.39 -3.50 2.06
N LEU A 155 -15.41 -3.78 1.20
CA LEU A 155 -14.74 -5.08 1.16
C LEU A 155 -13.90 -5.36 2.41
N VAL A 156 -13.17 -4.35 2.91
CA VAL A 156 -12.31 -4.50 4.09
C VAL A 156 -13.12 -4.54 5.40
N PHE A 157 -14.13 -3.67 5.54
CA PHE A 157 -14.82 -3.44 6.82
C PHE A 157 -16.29 -3.88 6.84
N GLY A 158 -16.88 -4.22 5.70
CA GLY A 158 -18.30 -4.61 5.61
C GLY A 158 -18.56 -6.09 5.86
N ALA A 159 -17.54 -6.95 5.79
CA ALA A 159 -17.67 -8.35 6.14
C ALA A 159 -17.60 -8.52 7.67
N ALA A 160 -18.67 -9.06 8.28
CA ALA A 160 -18.76 -9.30 9.73
C ALA A 160 -17.69 -10.29 10.26
N GLU A 161 -16.98 -10.97 9.36
CA GLU A 161 -15.76 -11.70 9.63
C GLU A 161 -14.74 -11.29 8.57
N LEU A 162 -13.62 -10.69 8.99
CA LEU A 162 -12.44 -10.59 8.13
C LEU A 162 -12.19 -11.99 7.57
N THR A 163 -12.26 -12.12 6.25
CA THR A 163 -12.02 -13.40 5.58
C THR A 163 -10.65 -13.90 6.03
N LYS A 164 -10.59 -15.13 6.56
CA LYS A 164 -9.31 -15.78 6.94
C LYS A 164 -8.40 -16.07 5.73
N ASP A 165 -8.79 -15.61 4.54
CA ASP A 165 -8.00 -15.75 3.33
C ASP A 165 -6.95 -14.65 3.29
N GLU A 166 -5.71 -15.04 3.60
CA GLU A 166 -4.53 -14.18 3.61
C GLU A 166 -4.28 -13.55 2.24
N GLU A 167 -4.51 -14.28 1.14
CA GLU A 167 -4.30 -13.79 -0.24
C GLU A 167 -5.28 -12.65 -0.55
N PHE A 168 -6.54 -12.81 -0.17
CA PHE A 168 -7.54 -11.76 -0.31
C PHE A 168 -7.20 -10.53 0.54
N LEU A 169 -6.85 -10.75 1.82
CA LEU A 169 -6.57 -9.66 2.75
C LEU A 169 -5.34 -8.85 2.30
N GLU A 170 -4.28 -9.52 1.86
CA GLU A 170 -3.10 -8.88 1.29
C GLU A 170 -3.46 -8.05 0.06
N ALA A 171 -4.24 -8.61 -0.87
CA ALA A 171 -4.61 -7.93 -2.10
C ALA A 171 -5.50 -6.70 -1.84
N VAL A 172 -6.51 -6.82 -0.98
CA VAL A 172 -7.44 -5.70 -0.71
C VAL A 172 -6.76 -4.57 0.05
N ILE A 173 -5.93 -4.88 1.06
CA ILE A 173 -5.22 -3.87 1.85
C ILE A 173 -4.14 -3.19 0.99
N SER A 174 -3.45 -3.92 0.10
CA SER A 174 -2.50 -3.32 -0.85
C SER A 174 -3.17 -2.36 -1.83
N ALA A 175 -4.34 -2.75 -2.38
CA ALA A 175 -5.11 -1.88 -3.27
C ALA A 175 -5.62 -0.63 -2.54
N MET A 176 -6.10 -0.79 -1.30
CA MET A 176 -6.54 0.31 -0.46
C MET A 176 -5.40 1.29 -0.16
N ARG A 177 -4.21 0.79 0.16
CA ARG A 177 -3.01 1.62 0.37
C ARG A 177 -2.70 2.47 -0.86
N SER A 178 -2.54 1.85 -2.04
CA SER A 178 -2.22 2.60 -3.27
C SER A 178 -3.27 3.63 -3.62
N LEU A 179 -4.55 3.31 -3.40
CA LEU A 179 -5.64 4.26 -3.64
C LEU A 179 -5.57 5.46 -2.70
N LEU A 180 -5.37 5.23 -1.39
CA LEU A 180 -5.28 6.31 -0.41
C LEU A 180 -4.04 7.16 -0.62
N GLN A 181 -2.92 6.57 -1.01
CA GLN A 181 -1.72 7.29 -1.41
C GLN A 181 -2.02 8.24 -2.58
N MET A 182 -2.71 7.75 -3.61
CA MET A 182 -3.10 8.58 -4.76
C MET A 182 -4.03 9.72 -4.34
N ILE A 183 -5.07 9.42 -3.56
CA ILE A 183 -6.03 10.40 -3.01
C ILE A 183 -5.29 11.49 -2.23
N ALA A 184 -4.39 11.11 -1.32
CA ALA A 184 -3.59 12.04 -0.52
C ALA A 184 -2.68 12.92 -1.39
N SER A 185 -2.00 12.33 -2.39
CA SER A 185 -1.11 13.08 -3.30
C SER A 185 -1.84 14.15 -4.13
N LYS A 186 -3.15 13.98 -4.35
CA LYS A 186 -4.02 14.91 -5.08
C LYS A 186 -4.83 15.82 -4.17
N ASN A 187 -4.62 15.78 -2.86
CA ASN A 187 -5.39 16.50 -1.85
C ASN A 187 -6.91 16.27 -1.98
N ILE A 188 -7.30 15.06 -2.39
CA ILE A 188 -8.71 14.67 -2.42
C ILE A 188 -9.13 14.34 -0.98
N PRO A 189 -10.27 14.86 -0.48
CA PRO A 189 -10.74 14.56 0.87
C PRO A 189 -10.82 13.06 1.13
N GLN A 190 -10.17 12.60 2.19
CA GLN A 190 -10.09 11.19 2.57
C GLN A 190 -11.40 10.74 3.27
N CYS A 191 -11.71 9.44 3.19
CA CYS A 191 -13.02 8.90 3.56
C CYS A 191 -13.01 7.92 4.75
N MET A 192 -11.91 7.81 5.49
CA MET A 192 -11.83 6.86 6.62
C MET A 192 -12.43 7.42 7.91
N THR A 193 -13.28 6.60 8.52
CA THR A 193 -13.84 6.82 9.86
C THR A 193 -12.87 6.34 10.96
N PRO A 194 -12.97 6.87 12.20
CA PRO A 194 -12.17 6.39 13.33
C PRO A 194 -12.29 4.87 13.58
N GLN A 195 -13.46 4.28 13.38
CA GLN A 195 -13.71 2.85 13.53
C GLN A 195 -12.91 2.02 12.52
N GLN A 196 -12.81 2.50 11.28
CA GLN A 196 -12.02 1.84 10.23
C GLN A 196 -10.52 1.91 10.52
N LEU A 197 -10.06 3.03 11.08
CA LEU A 197 -8.67 3.18 11.54
C LEU A 197 -8.34 2.24 12.69
N MET A 198 -9.27 2.06 13.64
CA MET A 198 -9.13 1.06 14.71
C MET A 198 -9.03 -0.36 14.16
N SER A 199 -9.87 -0.73 13.20
CA SER A 199 -9.80 -2.04 12.54
C SER A 199 -8.47 -2.25 11.81
N LEU A 200 -7.93 -1.22 11.15
CA LEU A 200 -6.60 -1.27 10.53
C LEU A 200 -5.48 -1.41 11.55
N SER A 201 -5.57 -0.70 12.68
CA SER A 201 -4.63 -0.87 13.80
C SER A 201 -4.63 -2.30 14.35
N GLU A 202 -5.81 -2.95 14.41
CA GLU A 202 -5.90 -4.35 14.79
C GLU A 202 -5.21 -5.27 13.76
N ALA A 203 -5.45 -5.04 12.46
CA ALA A 203 -4.76 -5.77 11.39
C ALA A 203 -3.23 -5.59 11.44
N ALA A 204 -2.76 -4.37 11.67
CA ALA A 204 -1.34 -4.02 11.80
C ALA A 204 -0.65 -4.69 13.00
N THR A 205 -1.40 -5.18 13.99
CA THR A 205 -0.83 -5.78 15.22
C THR A 205 -1.08 -7.27 15.35
N ARG A 206 -2.12 -7.82 14.70
CA ARG A 206 -2.57 -9.20 14.92
C ARG A 206 -2.50 -10.11 13.69
N CYS A 207 -2.29 -9.57 12.49
CA CYS A 207 -2.21 -10.39 11.29
C CYS A 207 -0.86 -11.09 11.21
N ASP A 208 -0.83 -12.39 10.91
CA ASP A 208 0.42 -13.14 10.77
C ASP A 208 1.19 -12.79 9.49
N VAL A 209 0.49 -12.25 8.48
CA VAL A 209 1.06 -11.87 7.18
C VAL A 209 1.78 -10.52 7.28
N VAL A 210 3.10 -10.54 7.09
CA VAL A 210 3.98 -9.35 7.20
C VAL A 210 3.53 -8.23 6.25
N SER A 211 3.25 -8.54 4.98
CA SER A 211 2.84 -7.54 3.98
C SER A 211 1.51 -6.88 4.33
N VAL A 212 0.55 -7.62 4.88
CA VAL A 212 -0.70 -7.02 5.41
C VAL A 212 -0.39 -6.02 6.51
N ARG A 213 0.49 -6.37 7.46
CA ARG A 213 0.87 -5.46 8.54
C ARG A 213 1.59 -4.21 8.02
N VAL A 214 2.56 -4.36 7.12
CA VAL A 214 3.24 -3.23 6.45
C VAL A 214 2.21 -2.32 5.77
N ASN A 215 1.32 -2.88 4.95
CA ASN A 215 0.34 -2.07 4.24
C ASN A 215 -0.66 -1.37 5.19
N ALA A 216 -1.07 -2.03 6.28
CA ALA A 216 -1.96 -1.42 7.28
C ALA A 216 -1.28 -0.25 8.01
N VAL A 217 -0.01 -0.41 8.37
CA VAL A 217 0.82 0.67 8.95
C VAL A 217 0.96 1.84 7.99
N ALA A 218 1.25 1.56 6.73
CA ALA A 218 1.38 2.59 5.69
C ALA A 218 0.06 3.37 5.51
N ILE A 219 -1.10 2.69 5.51
CA ILE A 219 -2.40 3.35 5.46
C ILE A 219 -2.58 4.29 6.66
N LEU A 220 -2.23 3.87 7.88
CA LEU A 220 -2.28 4.72 9.07
C LEU A 220 -1.37 5.96 8.90
N GLY A 221 -0.18 5.81 8.32
CA GLY A 221 0.73 6.90 8.00
C GLY A 221 0.16 7.91 7.00
N ILE A 222 -0.39 7.41 5.89
CA ILE A 222 -1.01 8.24 4.83
C ILE A 222 -2.21 9.01 5.39
N THR A 223 -3.09 8.33 6.13
CA THR A 223 -4.26 8.98 6.71
C THR A 223 -3.85 9.98 7.78
N GLY A 224 -2.90 9.64 8.66
CA GLY A 224 -2.44 10.54 9.71
C GLY A 224 -1.76 11.79 9.17
N SER A 225 -0.92 11.69 8.14
CA SER A 225 -0.26 12.85 7.52
C SER A 225 -1.25 13.79 6.80
N THR A 226 -2.37 13.24 6.31
CA THR A 226 -3.48 14.04 5.78
C THR A 226 -4.22 14.76 6.89
N LEU A 227 -4.58 14.04 7.96
CA LEU A 227 -5.30 14.58 9.13
C LEU A 227 -4.50 15.63 9.90
N ALA A 228 -3.16 15.52 9.93
CA ALA A 228 -2.27 16.50 10.57
C ALA A 228 -2.46 17.94 10.07
N LYS A 229 -3.00 18.10 8.85
CA LYS A 229 -3.26 19.39 8.21
C LYS A 229 -4.69 19.91 8.47
N GLU A 230 -5.55 19.11 9.07
CA GLU A 230 -6.95 19.42 9.34
C GLU A 230 -7.15 19.75 10.82
N LYS A 231 -7.90 20.80 11.13
CA LYS A 231 -8.19 21.19 12.52
C LYS A 231 -9.12 20.20 13.22
N GLY A 232 -8.92 20.02 14.53
CA GLY A 232 -9.76 19.16 15.37
C GLY A 232 -9.46 17.67 15.22
N THR A 233 -8.28 17.30 14.73
CA THR A 233 -7.88 15.91 14.47
C THR A 233 -6.91 15.34 15.50
N ALA A 234 -6.43 16.14 16.47
CA ALA A 234 -5.44 15.71 17.46
C ALA A 234 -5.82 14.43 18.21
N GLU A 235 -7.10 14.16 18.49
CA GLU A 235 -7.52 12.92 19.14
C GLU A 235 -7.31 11.71 18.23
N THR A 236 -7.71 11.82 16.95
CA THR A 236 -7.48 10.77 15.95
C THR A 236 -5.98 10.55 15.71
N LEU A 237 -5.18 11.62 15.66
CA LEU A 237 -3.72 11.54 15.54
C LEU A 237 -3.07 10.88 16.76
N GLN A 238 -3.60 11.08 17.97
CA GLN A 238 -3.14 10.35 19.16
C GLN A 238 -3.41 8.84 19.03
N MET A 239 -4.58 8.45 18.53
CA MET A 239 -4.91 7.04 18.28
C MET A 239 -3.95 6.44 17.25
N ILE A 240 -3.75 7.11 16.11
CA ILE A 240 -2.84 6.67 15.05
C ILE A 240 -1.40 6.58 15.58
N GLY A 241 -0.90 7.63 16.25
CA GLY A 241 0.46 7.66 16.78
C GLY A 241 0.71 6.60 17.85
N THR A 242 -0.27 6.33 18.71
CA THR A 242 -0.17 5.26 19.72
C THR A 242 -0.09 3.88 19.06
N ALA A 243 -0.92 3.62 18.05
CA ALA A 243 -0.90 2.38 17.29
C ALA A 243 0.44 2.17 16.57
N LEU A 244 0.91 3.19 15.84
CA LEU A 244 2.20 3.15 15.14
C LEU A 244 3.37 2.94 16.12
N LEU A 245 3.37 3.63 17.26
CA LEU A 245 4.41 3.46 18.28
C LEU A 245 4.41 2.05 18.89
N GLN A 246 3.22 1.47 19.09
CA GLN A 246 3.10 0.09 19.55
C GLN A 246 3.70 -0.87 18.53
N VAL A 247 3.39 -0.71 17.24
CA VAL A 247 3.94 -1.54 16.15
C VAL A 247 5.45 -1.38 16.07
N ALA A 248 5.96 -0.14 15.99
CA ALA A 248 7.39 0.19 15.92
C ALA A 248 8.23 -0.38 17.09
N THR A 249 7.60 -0.61 18.24
CA THR A 249 8.26 -1.12 19.44
C THR A 249 8.15 -2.64 19.59
N ARG A 250 7.03 -3.24 19.17
CA ARG A 250 6.66 -4.60 19.56
C ARG A 250 6.58 -5.59 18.41
N ASP A 251 6.55 -5.15 17.15
CA ASP A 251 6.44 -6.11 16.04
C ASP A 251 7.68 -7.03 15.99
N ALA A 252 7.43 -8.31 15.70
CA ALA A 252 8.49 -9.29 15.58
C ALA A 252 9.38 -8.98 14.37
N ASP A 253 8.81 -8.49 13.27
CA ASP A 253 9.53 -8.23 12.03
C ASP A 253 10.09 -6.82 11.94
N LEU A 254 11.37 -6.70 11.59
CA LEU A 254 12.09 -5.45 11.53
C LEU A 254 11.60 -4.52 10.41
N VAL A 255 11.11 -5.06 9.29
CA VAL A 255 10.54 -4.26 8.19
C VAL A 255 9.27 -3.57 8.66
N VAL A 256 8.40 -4.29 9.39
CA VAL A 256 7.18 -3.70 9.96
C VAL A 256 7.51 -2.61 10.99
N ASN A 257 8.54 -2.84 11.82
CA ASN A 257 9.01 -1.80 12.75
C ASN A 257 9.53 -0.56 12.00
N GLY A 258 10.26 -0.77 10.89
CA GLY A 258 10.79 0.30 10.05
C GLY A 258 9.69 1.12 9.40
N GLU A 259 8.71 0.46 8.78
CA GLU A 259 7.53 1.10 8.20
C GLU A 259 6.77 1.94 9.22
N ALA A 260 6.59 1.42 10.45
CA ALA A 260 5.88 2.14 11.49
C ALA A 260 6.63 3.38 11.99
N LEU A 261 7.98 3.34 11.97
CA LEU A 261 8.79 4.51 12.23
C LEU A 261 8.69 5.54 11.10
N ASP A 262 8.71 5.11 9.84
CA ASP A 262 8.55 6.00 8.69
C ASP A 262 7.20 6.72 8.71
N ALA A 263 6.13 5.96 8.95
CA ALA A 263 4.78 6.49 9.14
C ALA A 263 4.72 7.49 10.32
N LEU A 264 5.42 7.24 11.43
CA LEU A 264 5.51 8.23 12.52
C LEU A 264 6.21 9.51 12.08
N PHE A 265 7.26 9.41 11.25
CA PHE A 265 7.95 10.60 10.75
C PHE A 265 7.02 11.42 9.86
N ASP A 266 6.25 10.78 8.97
CA ASP A 266 5.32 11.45 8.08
C ASP A 266 4.14 12.10 8.80
N VAL A 267 3.53 11.38 9.76
CA VAL A 267 2.37 11.87 10.51
C VAL A 267 2.73 13.05 11.42
N PHE A 268 3.94 13.04 11.99
CA PHE A 268 4.37 14.03 12.98
C PHE A 268 5.48 14.96 12.46
N ALA A 269 5.63 15.08 11.14
CA ALA A 269 6.60 15.99 10.51
C ALA A 269 6.26 17.47 10.70
N ASP A 270 4.96 17.81 10.67
CA ASP A 270 4.46 19.18 10.71
C ASP A 270 2.96 19.21 11.09
N GLY A 271 2.49 20.34 11.64
CA GLY A 271 1.10 20.63 11.96
C GLY A 271 0.78 20.73 13.45
N ASP A 272 0.02 21.76 13.85
CA ASP A 272 -0.34 22.04 15.25
C ASP A 272 -1.06 20.86 15.93
N GLU A 273 -1.92 20.16 15.19
CA GLU A 273 -2.66 19.00 15.67
C GLU A 273 -1.74 17.81 15.91
N ALA A 274 -0.76 17.60 15.02
CA ALA A 274 0.26 16.58 15.16
C ALA A 274 1.21 16.89 16.34
N GLU A 275 1.65 18.14 16.51
CA GLU A 275 2.46 18.54 17.66
C GLU A 275 1.72 18.32 18.98
N THR A 276 0.43 18.66 19.03
CA THR A 276 -0.44 18.44 20.19
C THR A 276 -0.56 16.95 20.50
N ALA A 277 -0.84 16.13 19.49
CA ALA A 277 -0.91 14.69 19.64
C ALA A 277 0.43 14.06 20.09
N ALA A 278 1.56 14.50 19.52
CA ALA A 278 2.89 14.02 19.87
C ALA A 278 3.24 14.29 21.34
N LYS A 279 2.84 15.46 21.88
CA LYS A 279 2.99 15.80 23.30
C LYS A 279 2.16 14.87 24.18
N ASN A 280 0.90 14.62 23.82
CA ASN A 280 -0.04 13.80 24.58
C ASN A 280 0.36 12.32 24.65
N ILE A 281 0.94 11.76 23.58
CA ILE A 281 1.41 10.38 23.56
C ILE A 281 2.84 10.21 24.06
N HIS A 282 3.49 11.28 24.53
CA HIS A 282 4.90 11.29 24.94
C HIS A 282 5.86 10.73 23.87
N LEU A 283 5.67 11.15 22.62
CA LEU A 283 6.37 10.59 21.46
C LEU A 283 7.90 10.72 21.58
N LEU A 284 8.41 11.90 21.97
CA LEU A 284 9.85 12.15 22.08
C LEU A 284 10.55 11.22 23.10
N PRO A 285 10.10 11.11 24.37
CA PRO A 285 10.64 10.11 25.29
C PRO A 285 10.61 8.68 24.75
N ALA A 286 9.50 8.29 24.11
CA ALA A 286 9.34 6.94 23.57
C ALA A 286 10.34 6.65 22.44
N LEU A 287 10.51 7.57 21.49
CA LEU A 287 11.47 7.42 20.39
C LEU A 287 12.92 7.40 20.88
N LYS A 288 13.26 8.19 21.91
CA LYS A 288 14.59 8.13 22.56
C LYS A 288 14.88 6.76 23.17
N ALA A 289 13.88 6.15 23.81
CA ALA A 289 14.01 4.80 24.37
C ALA A 289 14.10 3.74 23.26
N LEU A 290 13.35 3.92 22.16
CA LEU A 290 13.31 2.99 21.03
C LEU A 290 14.58 3.03 20.17
N GLN A 291 15.20 4.19 19.98
CA GLN A 291 16.37 4.37 19.10
C GLN A 291 17.53 3.37 19.36
N PRO A 292 18.03 3.17 20.59
CA PRO A 292 19.08 2.18 20.84
C PRO A 292 18.60 0.74 20.63
N VAL A 293 17.32 0.45 20.89
CA VAL A 293 16.71 -0.88 20.70
C VAL A 293 16.64 -1.21 19.20
N PHE A 294 16.11 -0.30 18.38
CA PHE A 294 16.00 -0.48 16.94
C PHE A 294 17.38 -0.66 16.29
N LYS A 295 18.37 0.16 16.67
CA LYS A 295 19.77 0.01 16.22
C LYS A 295 20.35 -1.35 16.59
N ALA A 296 20.11 -1.83 17.80
CA ALA A 296 20.59 -3.14 18.24
C ALA A 296 19.91 -4.28 17.47
N LYS A 297 18.61 -4.14 17.17
CA LYS A 297 17.82 -5.11 16.39
C LYS A 297 18.33 -5.23 14.96
N ILE A 298 18.57 -4.12 14.25
CA ILE A 298 19.21 -4.12 12.91
C ILE A 298 20.55 -4.87 12.95
N ARG A 299 21.41 -4.58 13.94
CA ARG A 299 22.72 -5.24 14.03
C ARG A 299 22.62 -6.75 14.28
N LYS A 300 21.66 -7.18 15.10
CA LYS A 300 21.49 -8.58 15.52
C LYS A 300 20.80 -9.42 14.44
N GLU A 301 19.75 -8.89 13.83
CA GLU A 301 18.88 -9.62 12.89
C GLU A 301 19.21 -9.34 11.43
N GLY A 302 19.88 -8.22 11.14
CA GLY A 302 20.14 -7.76 9.77
C GLY A 302 20.99 -8.73 8.96
N LYS A 303 21.99 -9.38 9.58
CA LYS A 303 22.84 -10.36 8.90
C LYS A 303 22.09 -11.69 8.71
N GLY A 304 21.61 -11.94 7.50
CA GLY A 304 21.08 -13.23 7.06
C GLY A 304 19.55 -13.36 7.05
N LYS A 305 18.80 -12.44 7.66
CA LYS A 305 17.31 -12.45 7.62
C LYS A 305 16.73 -11.52 6.56
N TYR A 306 17.43 -10.44 6.21
CA TYR A 306 16.92 -9.36 5.34
C TYR A 306 17.79 -9.20 4.10
N THR A 307 17.18 -8.79 2.98
CA THR A 307 17.89 -8.52 1.72
C THR A 307 18.71 -7.24 1.80
N PRO A 308 19.72 -7.04 0.93
CA PRO A 308 20.46 -5.78 0.87
C PRO A 308 19.58 -4.54 0.71
N GLN A 309 18.53 -4.63 -0.14
CA GLN A 309 17.58 -3.53 -0.35
C GLN A 309 16.80 -3.20 0.93
N GLN A 310 16.30 -4.23 1.63
CA GLN A 310 15.61 -4.04 2.90
C GLN A 310 16.53 -3.41 3.96
N LEU A 311 17.79 -3.84 4.02
CA LEU A 311 18.76 -3.26 4.96
C LEU A 311 19.07 -1.80 4.63
N CYS A 312 19.16 -1.44 3.35
CA CYS A 312 19.33 -0.05 2.92
C CYS A 312 18.17 0.83 3.42
N VAL A 313 16.92 0.39 3.20
CA VAL A 313 15.73 1.10 3.71
C VAL A 313 15.78 1.23 5.24
N LEU A 314 16.07 0.15 5.96
CA LEU A 314 16.13 0.17 7.43
C LEU A 314 17.25 1.08 7.97
N ASP A 315 18.37 1.15 7.27
CA ASP A 315 19.47 2.06 7.62
C ASP A 315 19.09 3.53 7.39
N ASN A 316 18.33 3.83 6.33
CA ASN A 316 17.72 5.14 6.13
C ASN A 316 16.75 5.51 7.26
N ILE A 317 15.87 4.59 7.65
CA ILE A 317 14.96 4.79 8.81
C ILE A 317 15.74 5.07 10.09
N LYS A 318 16.84 4.34 10.34
CA LYS A 318 17.70 4.57 11.52
C LYS A 318 18.31 5.98 11.52
N VAL A 319 18.73 6.49 10.35
CA VAL A 319 19.24 7.86 10.22
C VAL A 319 18.13 8.88 10.44
N ASN A 320 16.97 8.66 9.83
CA ASN A 320 15.80 9.53 9.95
C ASN A 320 15.27 9.59 11.38
N LEU A 321 15.26 8.47 12.11
CA LEU A 321 14.90 8.43 13.53
C LEU A 321 15.76 9.40 14.37
N ARG A 322 17.08 9.42 14.13
CA ARG A 322 17.98 10.34 14.83
C ARG A 322 17.67 11.79 14.50
N ARG A 323 17.43 12.10 13.23
CA ARG A 323 17.10 13.46 12.77
C ARG A 323 15.76 13.90 13.36
N PHE A 324 14.76 13.03 13.34
CA PHE A 324 13.41 13.29 13.82
C PHE A 324 13.35 13.52 15.34
N ILE A 325 14.11 12.75 16.14
CA ILE A 325 14.28 13.03 17.57
C ILE A 325 14.84 14.45 17.79
N GLY A 326 15.86 14.84 17.02
CA GLY A 326 16.43 16.19 17.10
C GLY A 326 15.45 17.30 16.68
N TYR A 327 14.55 17.02 15.75
CA TYR A 327 13.43 17.91 15.40
C TYR A 327 12.44 18.05 16.57
N LEU A 328 11.95 16.94 17.13
CA LEU A 328 11.00 16.95 18.25
C LEU A 328 11.58 17.66 19.50
N GLU A 329 12.88 17.54 19.76
CA GLU A 329 13.54 18.29 20.83
C GLU A 329 13.45 19.80 20.68
N LYS A 330 13.42 20.31 19.44
CA LYS A 330 13.26 21.75 19.16
C LYS A 330 11.80 22.16 19.32
N VAL A 331 10.87 21.32 18.88
CA VAL A 331 9.42 21.57 19.00
C VAL A 331 8.98 21.58 20.47
N VAL A 332 9.45 20.64 21.29
CA VAL A 332 9.07 20.57 22.72
C VAL A 332 9.66 21.72 23.55
N LYS A 333 10.73 22.37 23.07
CA LYS A 333 11.33 23.54 23.73
C LYS A 333 10.63 24.87 23.36
N LYS A 334 9.75 24.87 22.35
CA LYS A 334 8.88 26.00 22.02
C LYS A 334 7.60 25.92 22.85
#